data_AF-A0A7S0M7S0-F1
#
_entry.id   AF-A0A7S0M7S0-F1
#
_cell.length_a   1.000
_cell.length_b   1.000
_cell.length_c   1.000
_cell.angle_alpha   90.00
_cell.angle_beta   90.00
_cell.angle_gamma   90.00
#
_symmetry.space_group_name_H-M   'P 1'
#
loop_
_entity.id
_entity.type
_entity.pdbx_description
1 polymer ?
#
loop_
_entity_poly.entity_id
_entity_poly.type
_entity_poly.pdbx_seq_one_letter_code
_entity_poly.pdbx_strand_id
1 'polypeptide(L)'
;RTDASKPKEMVRIERFVEAEFKRRKCSSEVHSAERFEIFQESFQAVIRTFKSWSPLLLTIQREYDEYVSKLRKDAEQLGFLQNHLQELQKDYELKYRLLRSEADKALEGERMRTTATITSLSQDLNKSLGS
;
A
#
# COMPACT_ATOMS: atom_id res chain seq x y z
N ARG A 1 40.87 -21.50 6.11
CA ARG A 1 41.89 -20.77 5.34
C ARG A 1 42.32 -19.60 6.20
N THR A 2 43.60 -19.50 6.50
CA THR A 2 44.19 -18.50 7.38
C THR A 2 43.95 -17.09 6.82
N ASP A 3 43.15 -16.30 7.53
CA ASP A 3 42.89 -14.89 7.23
C ASP A 3 44.21 -14.13 7.24
N ALA A 4 44.75 -13.87 6.06
CA ALA A 4 45.77 -12.85 5.86
C ALA A 4 45.15 -11.49 6.20
N SER A 5 45.19 -11.16 7.49
CA SER A 5 45.02 -9.86 8.12
C SER A 5 43.97 -8.94 7.48
N LYS A 6 42.68 -9.18 7.77
CA LYS A 6 41.65 -8.13 7.59
C LYS A 6 42.16 -6.84 8.25
N PRO A 7 42.13 -5.68 7.55
CA PRO A 7 42.54 -4.41 8.14
C PRO A 7 41.82 -4.17 9.47
N LYS A 8 42.54 -3.69 10.49
CA LYS A 8 41.97 -3.48 11.84
C LYS A 8 40.70 -2.62 11.81
N GLU A 9 40.65 -1.63 10.90
CA GLU A 9 39.47 -0.78 10.74
C GLU A 9 38.27 -1.52 10.14
N MET A 10 38.49 -2.48 9.23
CA MET A 10 37.41 -3.31 8.72
C MET A 10 36.78 -4.16 9.82
N VAL A 11 37.62 -4.75 10.69
CA VAL A 11 37.13 -5.51 11.85
C VAL A 11 36.34 -4.62 12.80
N ARG A 12 36.72 -3.34 12.97
CA ARG A 12 35.96 -2.39 13.79
C ARG A 12 34.61 -2.04 13.17
N ILE A 13 34.56 -1.82 11.86
CA ILE A 13 33.30 -1.53 11.15
C ILE A 13 32.35 -2.73 11.24
N GLU A 14 32.84 -3.96 11.03
CA GLU A 14 32.03 -5.18 11.17
C GLU A 14 31.45 -5.32 12.58
N ARG A 15 32.27 -5.12 13.62
CA ARG A 15 31.81 -5.15 15.02
C ARG A 15 30.78 -4.06 15.33
N PHE A 16 30.92 -2.88 14.72
CA PHE A 16 29.93 -1.81 14.87
C PHE A 16 28.57 -2.24 14.31
N VAL A 17 28.53 -2.81 13.10
CA VAL A 17 27.30 -3.31 12.48
C VAL A 17 26.62 -4.36 13.37
N GLU A 18 27.37 -5.35 13.84
CA GLU A 18 26.85 -6.41 14.71
C GLU A 18 26.31 -5.86 16.03
N ALA A 19 27.04 -4.94 16.66
CA ALA A 19 26.63 -4.30 17.91
C ALA A 19 25.35 -3.47 17.73
N GLU A 20 25.24 -2.71 16.64
CA GLU A 20 24.06 -1.90 16.34
C GLU A 20 22.84 -2.76 16.03
N PHE A 21 22.97 -3.86 15.27
CA PHE A 21 21.87 -4.80 15.06
C PHE A 21 21.38 -5.40 16.36
N LYS A 22 22.29 -5.81 17.24
CA LYS A 22 21.92 -6.34 18.55
C LYS A 22 21.23 -5.28 19.41
N ARG A 23 21.75 -4.04 19.42
CA ARG A 23 21.20 -2.92 20.21
C ARG A 23 19.80 -2.54 19.76
N ARG A 24 19.59 -2.42 18.44
CA ARG A 24 18.30 -2.03 17.84
C ARG A 24 17.34 -3.21 17.63
N LYS A 25 17.76 -4.43 17.99
CA LYS A 25 16.99 -5.68 17.79
C LYS A 25 16.59 -5.92 16.33
N CYS A 26 17.45 -5.53 15.40
CA CYS A 26 17.22 -5.73 13.98
C CYS A 26 17.54 -7.18 13.60
N SER A 27 16.57 -7.91 13.05
CA SER A 27 16.83 -9.23 12.45
C SER A 27 17.71 -9.09 11.20
N SER A 28 18.61 -10.05 10.97
CA SER A 28 19.38 -10.14 9.73
C SER A 28 18.53 -10.48 8.50
N GLU A 29 17.36 -11.08 8.71
CA GLU A 29 16.51 -11.65 7.66
C GLU A 29 15.48 -10.66 7.10
N VAL A 30 15.21 -9.57 7.82
CA VAL A 30 14.20 -8.58 7.45
C VAL A 30 14.89 -7.30 7.04
N HIS A 31 14.58 -6.74 5.87
CA HIS A 31 15.05 -5.41 5.50
C HIS A 31 14.21 -4.33 6.22
N SER A 32 14.87 -3.38 6.88
CA SER A 32 14.20 -2.31 7.63
C SER A 32 14.94 -0.98 7.47
N ALA A 33 14.27 0.12 7.81
CA ALA A 33 14.86 1.46 7.77
C ALA A 33 16.07 1.57 8.71
N GLU A 34 15.97 0.97 9.91
CA GLU A 34 17.05 0.98 10.90
C GLU A 34 18.28 0.22 10.39
N ARG A 35 18.08 -0.89 9.67
CA ARG A 35 19.19 -1.62 9.05
C ARG A 35 19.86 -0.80 7.95
N PHE A 36 19.06 -0.10 7.15
CA PHE A 36 19.58 0.79 6.13
C PHE A 36 20.44 1.90 6.74
N GLU A 37 20.00 2.55 7.82
CA GLU A 37 20.77 3.57 8.54
C GLU A 37 22.11 3.04 9.06
N ILE A 38 22.12 1.86 9.68
CA ILE A 38 23.35 1.22 10.19
C ILE A 38 24.34 0.97 9.06
N PHE A 39 23.87 0.46 7.92
CA PHE A 39 24.72 0.23 6.75
C PHE A 39 25.19 1.54 6.11
N GLN A 40 24.36 2.58 6.08
CA GLN A 40 24.73 3.89 5.55
C GLN A 40 25.87 4.50 6.39
N GLU A 41 25.77 4.45 7.72
CA GLU A 41 26.82 4.90 8.63
C GLU A 41 28.11 4.09 8.47
N SER A 42 27.98 2.76 8.35
CA SER A 42 29.10 1.85 8.14
C SER A 42 29.78 2.11 6.80
N PHE A 43 29.02 2.39 5.74
CA PHE A 43 29.56 2.72 4.43
C PHE A 43 30.34 4.03 4.44
N GLN A 44 29.86 5.04 5.20
CA GLN A 44 30.63 6.27 5.43
C GLN A 44 31.95 6.01 6.18
N ALA A 45 31.96 5.05 7.12
CA ALA A 45 33.21 4.63 7.76
C ALA A 45 34.18 3.94 6.78
N VAL A 46 33.66 3.13 5.85
CA VAL A 46 34.45 2.51 4.76
C VAL A 46 35.04 3.58 3.85
N ILE A 47 34.25 4.54 3.37
CA ILE A 47 34.73 5.65 2.52
C ILE A 47 35.88 6.41 3.20
N ARG A 48 35.72 6.74 4.49
CA ARG A 48 36.76 7.44 5.28
C ARG A 48 38.05 6.63 5.43
N THR A 49 37.93 5.30 5.49
CA THR A 49 39.06 4.36 5.63
C THR A 49 39.81 4.18 4.32
N PHE A 50 39.11 4.04 3.19
CA PHE A 50 39.71 3.79 1.88
C PHE A 50 39.75 5.06 1.01
N LYS A 51 40.53 6.06 1.46
CA LYS A 51 40.59 7.39 0.82
C LYS A 51 40.88 7.34 -0.69
N SER A 52 41.76 6.46 -1.14
CA SER A 52 42.12 6.31 -2.56
C SER A 52 40.94 5.87 -3.44
N TRP A 53 39.97 5.17 -2.85
CA TRP A 53 38.76 4.69 -3.51
C TRP A 53 37.54 5.56 -3.21
N SER A 54 37.68 6.57 -2.34
CA SER A 54 36.59 7.45 -1.90
C SER A 54 35.80 8.05 -3.07
N PRO A 55 36.41 8.58 -4.16
CA PRO A 55 35.65 9.12 -5.28
C PRO A 55 34.70 8.09 -5.90
N LEU A 56 35.17 6.85 -6.11
CA LEU A 56 34.36 5.77 -6.67
C LEU A 56 33.25 5.34 -5.70
N LEU A 57 33.59 5.15 -4.42
CA LEU A 57 32.63 4.74 -3.39
C LEU A 57 31.53 5.79 -3.19
N LEU A 58 31.86 7.08 -3.26
CA LEU A 58 30.89 8.18 -3.19
C LEU A 58 29.98 8.22 -4.42
N THR A 59 30.49 7.95 -5.63
CA THR A 59 29.65 7.82 -6.83
C THR A 59 28.66 6.67 -6.67
N ILE A 60 29.14 5.51 -6.20
CA ILE A 60 28.27 4.35 -5.92
C ILE A 60 27.19 4.71 -4.89
N GLN A 61 27.57 5.36 -3.79
CA GLN A 61 26.60 5.81 -2.78
C GLN A 61 25.55 6.75 -3.36
N ARG A 62 25.95 7.75 -4.17
CA ARG A 62 25.01 8.68 -4.80
C ARG A 62 23.99 7.96 -5.68
N GLU A 63 24.45 7.04 -6.51
CA GLU A 63 23.57 6.24 -7.37
C GLU A 63 22.56 5.43 -6.54
N TYR A 64 23.01 4.79 -5.45
CA TYR A 64 22.12 4.06 -4.55
C TYR A 64 21.13 4.99 -3.82
N ASP A 65 21.59 6.14 -3.33
CA ASP A 65 20.74 7.11 -2.63
C ASP A 65 19.67 7.70 -3.57
N GLU A 66 20.03 7.99 -4.82
CA GLU A 66 19.10 8.43 -5.85
C GLU A 66 18.07 7.36 -6.20
N TYR A 67 18.51 6.10 -6.35
CA TYR A 67 17.60 4.99 -6.62
C TYR A 67 16.64 4.73 -5.46
N VAL A 68 17.12 4.74 -4.21
CA VAL A 68 16.28 4.60 -3.02
C VAL A 68 15.30 5.77 -2.92
N SER A 69 15.73 7.00 -3.21
CA SER A 69 14.86 8.18 -3.24
C SER A 69 13.75 8.04 -4.29
N LYS A 70 14.08 7.54 -5.48
CA LYS A 70 13.09 7.22 -6.52
C LYS A 70 12.08 6.19 -6.03
N LEU A 71 12.54 5.06 -5.47
CA LEU A 71 11.66 4.01 -4.95
C LEU A 71 10.72 4.53 -3.85
N ARG A 72 11.18 5.43 -2.99
CA ARG A 72 10.33 6.06 -1.96
C ARG A 72 9.22 6.90 -2.60
N LYS A 73 9.55 7.73 -3.59
CA LYS A 73 8.55 8.52 -4.33
C LYS A 73 7.54 7.64 -5.04
N ASP A 74 8.00 6.56 -5.68
CA ASP A 74 7.12 5.59 -6.36
C ASP A 74 6.19 4.90 -5.34
N ALA A 75 6.69 4.54 -4.16
CA ALA A 75 5.89 3.96 -3.09
C ALA A 75 4.84 4.95 -2.53
N GLU A 76 5.20 6.22 -2.36
CA GLU A 76 4.26 7.28 -1.94
C GLU A 76 3.14 7.48 -2.97
N GLN A 77 3.48 7.50 -4.26
CA GLN A 77 2.50 7.58 -5.35
C GLN A 77 1.56 6.37 -5.36
N LEU A 78 2.09 5.16 -5.16
CA LEU A 78 1.27 3.95 -5.05
C LEU A 78 0.31 4.03 -3.87
N GLY A 79 0.77 4.52 -2.71
CA GLY A 79 -0.09 4.72 -1.54
C GLY A 79 -1.23 5.71 -1.81
N PHE A 80 -0.93 6.83 -2.47
CA PHE A 80 -1.95 7.79 -2.90
C PHE A 80 -2.99 7.15 -3.84
N LEU A 81 -2.53 6.42 -4.86
CA LEU A 81 -3.40 5.74 -5.82
C LEU A 81 -4.29 4.68 -5.16
N GLN A 82 -3.75 3.92 -4.20
CA GLN A 82 -4.52 2.94 -3.43
C GLN A 82 -5.65 3.61 -2.64
N ASN A 83 -5.35 4.72 -1.95
CA ASN A 83 -6.37 5.47 -1.21
C ASN A 83 -7.45 6.01 -2.14
N HIS A 84 -7.06 6.60 -3.26
CA HIS A 84 -8.01 7.13 -4.24
C HIS A 84 -8.90 6.03 -4.84
N LEU A 85 -8.33 4.85 -5.11
CA LEU A 85 -9.09 3.70 -5.60
C LEU A 85 -10.10 3.20 -4.54
N GLN A 86 -9.73 3.18 -3.26
CA GLN A 86 -10.65 2.82 -2.18
C GLN A 86 -11.80 3.83 -2.03
N GLU A 87 -11.53 5.12 -2.16
CA GLU A 87 -12.56 6.17 -2.16
C GLU A 87 -13.53 5.97 -3.34
N LEU A 88 -12.98 5.79 -4.54
CA LEU A 88 -13.79 5.59 -5.74
C LEU A 88 -14.65 4.32 -5.62
N GLN A 89 -14.11 3.22 -5.08
CA GLN A 89 -14.89 2.00 -4.82
C GLN A 89 -16.06 2.27 -3.87
N LYS A 90 -15.84 2.99 -2.77
CA LYS A 90 -16.91 3.36 -1.82
C LYS A 90 -17.99 4.21 -2.48
N ASP A 91 -17.60 5.16 -3.32
CA ASP A 91 -18.54 6.02 -4.05
C ASP A 91 -19.40 5.21 -5.04
N TYR A 92 -18.78 4.28 -5.77
CA TYR A 92 -19.50 3.38 -6.67
C TYR A 92 -20.45 2.44 -5.93
N GLU A 93 -20.03 1.87 -4.79
CA GLU A 93 -20.89 1.03 -3.96
C GLU A 93 -22.09 1.79 -3.39
N LEU A 94 -21.88 3.05 -2.98
CA LEU A 94 -22.96 3.92 -2.53
C LEU A 94 -23.92 4.23 -3.68
N LYS A 95 -23.40 4.64 -4.83
CA LYS A 95 -24.22 4.94 -6.02
C LYS A 95 -25.02 3.73 -6.48
N TYR A 96 -24.41 2.54 -6.49
CA TYR A 96 -25.09 1.31 -6.84
C TYR A 96 -26.22 0.97 -5.86
N ARG A 97 -25.98 1.12 -4.54
CA ARG A 97 -27.03 0.95 -3.52
C ARG A 97 -28.19 1.91 -3.70
N LEU A 98 -27.92 3.18 -3.98
CA LEU A 98 -28.96 4.19 -4.20
C LEU A 98 -29.79 3.84 -5.44
N LEU A 99 -29.15 3.58 -6.58
CA LEU A 99 -29.82 3.18 -7.82
C LEU A 99 -30.66 1.92 -7.63
N ARG A 100 -30.15 0.94 -6.89
CA ARG A 100 -30.88 -0.30 -6.60
C ARG A 100 -32.10 -0.04 -5.71
N SER A 101 -31.96 0.79 -4.67
CA SER A 101 -33.09 1.18 -3.83
C SER A 101 -34.16 1.96 -4.60
N GLU A 102 -33.76 2.84 -5.52
CA GLU A 102 -34.69 3.57 -6.39
C GLU A 102 -35.43 2.63 -7.34
N ALA A 103 -34.73 1.67 -7.95
CA ALA A 103 -35.33 0.65 -8.79
C ALA A 103 -36.34 -0.22 -8.02
N ASP A 104 -36.00 -0.67 -6.81
CA ASP A 104 -36.90 -1.46 -5.97
C ASP A 104 -38.16 -0.68 -5.58
N LYS A 105 -38.02 0.62 -5.25
CA LYS A 105 -39.17 1.50 -4.97
C LYS A 105 -40.06 1.69 -6.20
N ALA A 106 -39.47 1.87 -7.38
CA ALA A 106 -40.21 2.02 -8.63
C ALA A 106 -41.01 0.75 -8.95
N LEU A 107 -40.36 -0.42 -8.83
CA LEU A 107 -41.00 -1.73 -9.03
C LEU A 107 -42.14 -1.96 -8.03
N GLU A 108 -41.95 -1.63 -6.75
CA GLU A 108 -43.00 -1.74 -5.74
C GLU A 108 -44.19 -0.82 -6.04
N GLY A 109 -43.93 0.42 -6.45
CA GLY A 109 -44.97 1.37 -6.86
C GLY A 109 -45.74 0.95 -8.11
N GLU A 110 -45.10 0.26 -9.05
CA GLU A 110 -45.76 -0.35 -10.21
C GLU A 110 -46.57 -1.59 -9.81
N ARG A 111 -46.03 -2.43 -8.93
CA ARG A 111 -46.74 -3.60 -8.40
C ARG A 111 -48.03 -3.19 -7.68
N MET A 112 -47.97 -2.18 -6.82
CA MET A 112 -49.16 -1.64 -6.14
C MET A 112 -50.22 -1.13 -7.12
N ARG A 113 -49.81 -0.40 -8.18
CA ARG A 113 -50.73 0.10 -9.21
C ARG A 113 -51.41 -1.04 -9.98
N THR A 114 -50.64 -2.06 -10.35
CA THR A 114 -51.17 -3.25 -11.02
C THR A 114 -52.14 -4.00 -10.13
N THR A 115 -51.80 -4.22 -8.85
CA THR A 115 -52.70 -4.86 -7.88
C THR A 115 -53.99 -4.06 -7.69
N ALA A 116 -53.91 -2.74 -7.53
CA ALA A 116 -55.09 -1.88 -7.40
C ALA A 116 -56.01 -1.96 -8.62
N THR A 117 -55.43 -1.96 -9.82
CA THR A 117 -56.17 -2.12 -11.09
C THR A 117 -56.87 -3.47 -11.15
N ILE A 118 -56.17 -4.56 -10.83
CA ILE A 118 -56.74 -5.92 -10.81
C ILE A 118 -57.90 -6.00 -9.81
N THR A 119 -57.73 -5.45 -8.60
CA THR A 119 -58.79 -5.43 -7.58
C THR A 119 -60.01 -4.66 -8.05
N SER A 120 -59.84 -3.48 -8.65
CA SER A 120 -60.95 -2.69 -9.20
C SER A 120 -61.71 -3.46 -10.28
N LEU A 121 -61.00 -4.01 -11.27
CA LEU A 121 -61.61 -4.78 -12.35
C LEU A 121 -62.34 -6.02 -11.82
N SER A 122 -61.79 -6.69 -10.81
CA SER A 122 -62.42 -7.84 -10.18
C SER A 122 -63.73 -7.47 -9.46
N GLN A 123 -63.77 -6.30 -8.80
CA GLN A 123 -64.99 -5.78 -8.16
C GLN A 123 -66.06 -5.43 -9.19
N ASP A 124 -65.68 -4.76 -10.28
CA ASP A 124 -66.62 -4.39 -11.34
C ASP A 124 -67.20 -5.61 -12.04
N LEU A 125 -66.37 -6.62 -12.30
CA LEU A 125 -66.82 -7.89 -12.88
C LEU A 125 -67.83 -8.61 -11.98
N ASN A 126 -67.53 -8.72 -10.68
CA ASN A 126 -68.44 -9.34 -9.71
C ASN A 126 -69.78 -8.60 -9.60
N LYS A 127 -69.78 -7.27 -9.68
CA LYS A 127 -71.03 -6.48 -9.73
C LYS A 127 -71.83 -6.76 -11.01
N SER A 128 -71.15 -6.87 -12.16
CA SER A 128 -71.80 -7.13 -13.44
C SER A 128 -72.39 -8.54 -13.56
N LEU A 129 -71.81 -9.53 -12.89
CA LEU A 129 -72.28 -10.92 -12.89
C LEU A 129 -73.31 -11.22 -11.81
N GLY A 130 -73.38 -10.38 -10.77
CA GLY A 130 -74.36 -10.50 -9.67
C GLY A 130 -75.62 -9.65 -9.86
N SER A 131 -75.74 -8.92 -10.97
CA SER A 131 -76.93 -8.15 -11.38
C SER A 131 -77.64 -8.87 -12.53
#